data_AF-A0A4P7WE00-F1
#
_entry.id   AF-A0A4P7WE00-F1
#
_cell.length_a   1.000
_cell.length_b   1.000
_cell.length_c   1.000
_cell.angle_alpha   90.00
_cell.angle_beta   90.00
_cell.angle_gamma   90.00
#
_symmetry.space_group_name_H-M   'P 1'
#
loop_
_entity.id
_entity.type
_entity.pdbx_description
1 polymer ?
#
loop_
_entity_poly.entity_id
_entity_poly.type
_entity_poly.pdbx_seq_one_letter_code
_entity_poly.pdbx_strand_id
1 'polypeptide(L)'
;MALISGGCGIAPIVSLAEEIAKIGYEQEVRYIHTTQKAENEAFAEEIKKFAEEGHLKADIFYTRVNELPPNLKNVTYHKGHISPEFFKQIITQDMDCYIAALKG
;
A
#
# COMPACT_ATOMS: atom_id res chain seq x y z
N MET A 1 -10.66 2.79 5.08
CA MET A 1 -9.57 3.79 5.23
C MET A 1 -8.46 3.53 4.23
N ALA A 2 -7.63 4.54 3.94
CA ALA A 2 -6.45 4.41 3.08
C ALA A 2 -5.16 4.74 3.85
N LEU A 3 -4.18 3.84 3.73
CA LEU A 3 -2.82 3.96 4.24
C LEU A 3 -1.90 4.17 3.04
N ILE A 4 -1.32 5.36 2.91
CA ILE A 4 -0.58 5.77 1.71
C ILE A 4 0.87 6.08 2.11
N SER A 5 1.83 5.41 1.47
CA SER A 5 3.25 5.64 1.73
C SER A 5 4.10 5.77 0.47
N GLY A 6 5.17 6.54 0.57
CA GLY A 6 6.16 6.67 -0.51
C GLY A 6 7.59 6.78 0.03
N GLY A 7 8.50 5.97 -0.52
CA GLY A 7 9.91 5.96 -0.11
C GLY A 7 10.10 5.64 1.38
N CYS A 8 10.88 6.45 2.10
CA CYS A 8 11.22 6.20 3.51
C CYS A 8 10.07 6.46 4.51
N GLY A 9 8.92 6.97 4.06
CA GLY A 9 7.75 7.23 4.92
C GLY A 9 6.95 5.97 5.31
N ILE A 10 7.41 4.78 4.93
CA ILE A 10 6.69 3.52 5.11
C ILE A 10 6.53 3.07 6.57
N ALA A 11 7.52 3.35 7.45
CA ALA A 11 7.52 2.85 8.83
C ALA A 11 6.25 3.17 9.66
N PRO A 12 5.80 4.45 9.79
CA PRO A 12 4.58 4.74 10.54
C PRO A 12 3.33 4.11 9.91
N ILE A 13 3.32 3.96 8.58
CA ILE A 13 2.20 3.36 7.85
C ILE A 13 2.12 1.84 8.09
N VAL A 14 3.27 1.16 8.13
CA VAL A 14 3.35 -0.26 8.48
C VAL A 14 2.94 -0.49 9.93
N SER A 15 3.36 0.36 10.88
CA SER A 15 2.91 0.25 12.27
C SER A 15 1.39 0.37 12.41
N LEU A 16 0.74 1.24 11.62
CA LEU A 16 -0.73 1.30 11.56
C LEU A 16 -1.34 0.04 10.95
N ALA A 17 -0.77 -0.48 9.86
CA ALA A 17 -1.24 -1.71 9.23
C ALA A 17 -1.15 -2.92 10.18
N GLU A 18 -0.06 -3.03 10.95
CA GLU A 18 0.11 -4.04 11.99
C GLU A 18 -0.96 -3.93 13.08
N GLU A 19 -1.24 -2.71 13.56
CA GLU A 19 -2.24 -2.52 14.60
C GLU A 19 -3.64 -2.85 14.11
N ILE A 20 -3.99 -2.44 12.89
CA ILE A 20 -5.23 -2.79 12.20
C ILE A 20 -5.41 -4.31 12.10
N ALA A 21 -4.35 -5.02 11.72
CA ALA A 21 -4.37 -6.48 11.65
C ALA A 21 -4.57 -7.10 13.04
N LYS A 22 -3.90 -6.58 14.08
CA LYS A 22 -4.04 -7.07 15.47
C LYS A 22 -5.43 -6.88 16.04
N ILE A 23 -6.05 -5.72 15.82
CA ILE A 23 -7.38 -5.42 16.36
C ILE A 23 -8.52 -6.04 15.56
N GLY A 24 -8.23 -6.61 14.37
CA GLY A 24 -9.23 -7.22 13.50
C GLY A 24 -10.22 -6.21 12.95
N TYR A 25 -9.72 -5.08 12.43
CA TYR A 25 -10.58 -4.01 11.91
C TYR A 25 -11.55 -4.52 10.84
N GLU A 26 -12.85 -4.30 11.04
CA GLU A 26 -13.89 -4.94 10.21
C GLU A 26 -14.13 -4.24 8.87
N GLN A 27 -13.71 -2.99 8.71
CA GLN A 27 -13.92 -2.24 7.46
C GLN A 27 -12.75 -2.43 6.49
N GLU A 28 -13.01 -2.18 5.20
CA GLU A 28 -11.97 -2.27 4.17
C GLU A 28 -10.80 -1.29 4.42
N VAL A 29 -9.59 -1.84 4.39
CA VAL A 29 -8.32 -1.10 4.49
C VAL A 29 -7.57 -1.21 3.17
N ARG A 30 -7.25 -0.05 2.60
CA ARG A 30 -6.44 0.08 1.38
C ARG A 30 -5.03 0.49 1.75
N TYR A 31 -4.06 -0.35 1.41
CA TYR A 31 -2.64 -0.05 1.53
C TYR A 31 -2.10 0.34 0.15
N ILE A 32 -1.56 1.54 0.02
CA ILE A 32 -1.03 2.06 -1.23
C ILE A 32 0.41 2.47 -0.98
N HIS A 33 1.35 1.83 -1.66
CA HIS A 33 2.79 2.11 -1.48
C HIS A 33 3.47 2.36 -2.81
N THR A 34 4.41 3.29 -2.83
CA THR A 34 5.31 3.49 -3.98
C THR A 34 6.78 3.43 -3.59
N THR A 35 7.54 2.68 -4.39
CA THR A 35 9.00 2.56 -4.30
C THR A 35 9.62 2.47 -5.70
N GLN A 36 10.95 2.44 -5.79
CA GLN A 36 11.64 2.35 -7.08
C GLN A 36 11.56 0.96 -7.68
N LYS A 37 11.82 -0.07 -6.88
CA LYS A 37 11.92 -1.46 -7.30
C LYS A 37 11.48 -2.39 -6.18
N ALA A 38 11.17 -3.63 -6.51
CA ALA A 38 10.78 -4.64 -5.52
C ALA A 38 11.86 -4.86 -4.45
N GLU A 39 13.15 -4.75 -4.78
CA GLU A 39 14.23 -4.94 -3.80
C GLU A 39 14.30 -3.80 -2.77
N ASN A 40 13.66 -2.66 -3.06
CA ASN A 40 13.59 -1.50 -2.17
C ASN A 40 12.26 -1.45 -1.40
N GLU A 41 11.40 -2.47 -1.54
CA GLU A 41 10.16 -2.56 -0.79
C GLU A 41 10.46 -3.06 0.63
N ALA A 42 10.57 -2.12 1.56
CA ALA A 42 10.68 -2.46 2.97
C ALA A 42 9.35 -3.05 3.48
N PHE A 43 9.42 -4.03 4.39
CA PHE A 43 8.26 -4.68 5.00
C PHE A 43 7.31 -5.38 4.01
N ALA A 44 7.81 -5.75 2.83
CA ALA A 44 7.02 -6.39 1.78
C ALA A 44 6.36 -7.69 2.26
N GLU A 45 7.08 -8.49 3.05
CA GLU A 45 6.59 -9.79 3.52
C GLU A 45 5.47 -9.63 4.55
N GLU A 46 5.57 -8.66 5.44
CA GLU A 46 4.53 -8.33 6.42
C GLU A 46 3.26 -7.86 5.73
N ILE A 47 3.37 -6.95 4.76
CA ILE A 47 2.21 -6.46 4.00
C ILE A 47 1.56 -7.59 3.19
N LYS A 48 2.35 -8.45 2.55
CA LYS A 48 1.81 -9.63 1.83
C LYS A 48 1.07 -10.56 2.77
N LYS A 49 1.62 -10.81 3.97
CA LYS A 49 0.97 -11.63 4.98
C LYS A 49 -0.38 -11.04 5.40
N PHE A 50 -0.43 -9.74 5.72
CA PHE A 50 -1.70 -9.08 6.09
C PHE A 50 -2.72 -9.11 4.96
N ALA A 51 -2.26 -8.95 3.71
CA ALA A 51 -3.12 -9.06 2.54
C ALA A 51 -3.68 -10.49 2.36
N GLU A 52 -2.83 -11.51 2.52
CA GLU A 52 -3.22 -12.92 2.41
C GLU A 52 -4.26 -13.32 3.47
N GLU A 53 -4.05 -12.87 4.70
CA GLU A 53 -4.96 -13.03 5.85
C GLU A 53 -6.25 -12.20 5.70
N GLY A 54 -6.29 -11.27 4.74
CA GLY A 54 -7.49 -10.49 4.40
C GLY A 54 -7.68 -9.21 5.22
N HIS A 55 -6.66 -8.79 5.97
CA HIS A 55 -6.69 -7.57 6.78
C HIS A 55 -6.62 -6.29 5.92
N LEU A 56 -6.07 -6.37 4.72
CA LEU A 56 -5.96 -5.22 3.81
C LEU A 56 -5.93 -5.65 2.34
N LYS A 57 -6.17 -4.69 1.45
CA LYS A 57 -5.85 -4.79 0.01
C LYS A 57 -4.69 -3.87 -0.31
N ALA A 58 -3.63 -4.41 -0.90
CA ALA A 58 -2.41 -3.71 -1.22
C ALA A 58 -2.30 -3.37 -2.71
N ASP A 59 -1.93 -2.12 -3.00
CA ASP A 59 -1.58 -1.62 -4.32
C ASP A 59 -0.14 -1.08 -4.27
N ILE A 60 0.80 -1.77 -4.92
CA ILE A 60 2.24 -1.46 -4.86
C ILE A 60 2.72 -0.91 -6.21
N PHE A 61 3.31 0.28 -6.20
CA PHE A 61 3.76 1.00 -7.39
C PHE A 61 5.28 1.01 -7.49
N TYR A 62 5.81 0.48 -8.59
CA TYR A 62 7.25 0.49 -8.89
C TYR A 62 7.59 1.47 -10.01
N THR A 63 8.38 2.49 -9.68
CA THR A 63 8.76 3.57 -10.62
C THR A 63 9.93 3.21 -11.54
N ARG A 64 10.74 2.20 -11.21
CA ARG A 64 11.95 1.80 -11.96
C ARG A 64 12.02 0.29 -12.18
N VAL A 65 11.00 -0.29 -12.80
CA VAL A 65 10.93 -1.72 -13.10
C VAL A 65 10.69 -1.99 -14.59
N ASN A 66 11.28 -3.06 -15.11
CA ASN A 66 11.02 -3.52 -16.48
C ASN A 66 9.73 -4.34 -16.54
N GLU A 67 9.63 -5.34 -15.66
CA GLU A 67 8.52 -6.30 -15.56
C GLU A 67 7.98 -6.34 -14.13
N LEU A 68 6.66 -6.44 -13.99
CA LEU A 68 6.02 -6.55 -12.68
C LEU A 68 6.02 -8.01 -12.21
N PRO A 69 6.15 -8.27 -10.90
CA PRO A 69 5.84 -9.58 -10.36
C PRO A 69 4.36 -9.92 -10.60
N PRO A 70 3.99 -11.22 -10.59
CA PRO A 70 2.59 -11.62 -10.68
C PRO A 70 1.81 -11.11 -9.46
N ASN A 71 0.55 -10.72 -9.67
CA ASN A 71 -0.34 -10.34 -8.59
C ASN A 71 -0.52 -11.51 -7.61
N LEU A 72 -0.68 -11.18 -6.33
CA LEU A 72 -0.98 -12.13 -5.27
C LEU A 72 -2.39 -11.88 -4.75
N LYS A 73 -2.88 -12.76 -3.88
CA LYS A 73 -4.16 -12.56 -3.20
C LYS A 73 -4.15 -11.22 -2.47
N ASN A 74 -5.09 -10.34 -2.79
CA ASN A 74 -5.21 -8.98 -2.24
C ASN A 74 -3.96 -8.09 -2.43
N VAL A 75 -3.04 -8.43 -3.33
CA VAL A 75 -1.88 -7.59 -3.68
C VAL A 75 -1.83 -7.39 -5.19
N THR A 76 -1.92 -6.13 -5.62
CA THR A 76 -1.81 -5.73 -7.02
C THR A 76 -0.55 -4.90 -7.22
N TYR A 77 0.25 -5.25 -8.24
CA TYR A 77 1.44 -4.50 -8.60
C TYR A 77 1.17 -3.60 -9.81
N HIS A 78 1.71 -2.38 -9.75
CA HIS A 78 1.53 -1.33 -10.74
C HIS A 78 2.89 -0.78 -11.18
N LYS A 79 2.99 -0.42 -12.45
CA LYS A 79 4.20 0.21 -13.01
C LYS A 79 4.03 1.73 -13.05
N GLY A 80 5.05 2.46 -12.60
CA GLY A 80 5.11 3.91 -12.64
C GLY A 80 4.68 4.59 -11.34
N HIS A 81 4.32 5.86 -11.45
CA HIS A 81 3.84 6.68 -10.33
C HIS A 81 2.35 6.48 -10.09
N ILE A 82 1.91 6.73 -8.85
CA ILE A 82 0.49 6.75 -8.51
C ILE A 82 -0.17 7.94 -9.23
N SER A 83 -1.24 7.70 -9.99
CA SER A 83 -1.95 8.75 -10.71
C SER A 83 -3.11 9.34 -9.91
N PRO A 84 -3.51 10.60 -10.16
CA PRO A 84 -4.73 11.16 -9.59
C PRO A 84 -5.99 10.34 -9.92
N GLU A 85 -6.04 9.73 -11.11
CA GLU A 85 -7.16 8.89 -11.55
C GLU A 85 -7.28 7.63 -10.70
N PHE A 86 -6.16 7.02 -10.32
CA PHE A 86 -6.13 5.89 -9.41
C PHE A 86 -6.73 6.26 -8.04
N PHE A 87 -6.34 7.42 -7.49
CA PHE A 87 -6.93 7.88 -6.23
C PHE A 87 -8.43 8.10 -6.33
N LYS A 88 -8.93 8.68 -7.43
CA LYS A 88 -10.38 8.89 -7.66
C LYS A 88 -11.17 7.58 -7.72
N GLN A 89 -10.54 6.46 -8.11
CA GLN A 89 -11.19 5.16 -8.18
C GLN A 89 -11.31 4.48 -6.81
N ILE A 90 -10.47 4.87 -5.85
CA ILE A 90 -10.27 4.11 -4.61
C ILE A 90 -10.68 4.92 -3.38
N ILE A 91 -10.40 6.22 -3.38
CA ILE A 91 -10.70 7.11 -2.27
C ILE A 91 -12.10 7.70 -2.48
N THR A 92 -12.97 7.48 -1.49
CA THR A 92 -14.29 8.10 -1.40
C THR A 92 -14.24 9.33 -0.48
N GLN A 93 -15.26 10.19 -0.53
CA GLN A 93 -15.29 11.43 0.25
C GLN A 93 -15.22 11.19 1.78
N ASP A 94 -15.77 10.07 2.25
CA ASP A 94 -15.83 9.74 3.68
C ASP A 94 -14.67 8.83 4.15
N MET A 95 -13.63 8.67 3.32
CA MET A 95 -12.51 7.80 3.64
C MET A 95 -11.40 8.53 4.39
N ASP A 96 -11.11 8.08 5.61
CA ASP A 96 -9.91 8.51 6.34
C ASP A 96 -8.65 8.09 5.58
N CYS A 97 -7.76 9.06 5.33
CA CYS A 97 -6.51 8.87 4.60
C CYS A 97 -5.30 9.25 5.47
N TYR A 98 -4.40 8.30 5.68
CA TYR A 98 -3.13 8.50 6.38
C TYR A 98 -2.01 8.48 5.35
N ILE A 99 -1.23 9.56 5.27
CA ILE A 99 -0.20 9.74 4.24
C ILE A 99 1.16 9.99 4.88
N ALA A 100 2.16 9.19 4.51
CA ALA A 100 3.56 9.40 4.90
C ALA A 100 4.49 9.23 3.69
N ALA A 101 5.01 10.34 3.19
CA ALA A 101 5.95 10.37 2.08
C ALA A 101 6.89 11.57 2.22
N LEU A 102 8.03 11.53 1.52
CA LEU A 102 8.88 12.71 1.37
C LEU A 102 8.11 13.78 0.59
N LYS A 103 8.28 15.05 1.00
CA LYS A 103 7.77 16.19 0.26
C LYS A 103 8.53 16.28 -1.06
N GLY A 104 7.86 15.91 -2.16
CA GLY A 104 8.35 16.06 -3.53
C GLY A 104 8.18 17.46 -4.06
#